data_AF-A0A4R5EJQ5-F1
#
_entry.id   AF-A0A4R5EJQ5-F1
#
_cell.length_a   1.000
_cell.length_b   1.000
_cell.length_c   1.000
_cell.angle_alpha   90.00
_cell.angle_beta   90.00
_cell.angle_gamma   90.00
#
_symmetry.space_group_name_H-M   'P 1'
#
loop_
_entity.id
_entity.type
_entity.pdbx_description
1 polymer ?
#
loop_
_entity_poly.entity_id
_entity_poly.type
_entity_poly.pdbx_seq_one_letter_code
_entity_poly.pdbx_strand_id
1 'polypeptide(L)'
;MGASFVIDLFGAIQRERKSAVASLTAARAEAETVRLAWLAELLSSYSDARYYQEVLALTRDTINTRKETVDITRGQYEAGAATEYEVAEAQALLSTARAALPQYAALFDANVYAIATLLNEPAARIMTQMQKGAAQLPTLRGLRSGIPADLLRNRPDVRSAEANLAAAVAVTALTSDTLRAGISPVLLAEMHA
;
A
#
# COMPACT_ATOMS: atom_id res chain seq x y z
N MET A 1 -54.38 -6.32 10.86
CA MET A 1 -53.31 -7.23 10.39
C MET A 1 -53.49 -7.41 8.90
N GLY A 2 -52.69 -6.73 8.07
CA GLY A 2 -52.70 -6.91 6.62
C GLY A 2 -51.49 -7.73 6.21
N ALA A 3 -51.69 -8.81 5.44
CA ALA A 3 -50.62 -9.54 4.78
C ALA A 3 -50.60 -9.13 3.31
N SER A 4 -49.47 -8.62 2.82
CA SER A 4 -49.23 -8.43 1.39
C SER A 4 -48.39 -9.60 0.89
N PHE A 5 -48.97 -10.44 0.03
CA PHE A 5 -48.27 -11.54 -0.63
C PHE A 5 -48.02 -11.13 -2.09
N VAL A 6 -46.75 -11.04 -2.49
CA VAL A 6 -46.34 -10.74 -3.86
C VAL A 6 -45.96 -12.05 -4.53
N ILE A 7 -46.68 -12.44 -5.57
CA ILE A 7 -46.33 -13.60 -6.39
C ILE A 7 -45.28 -13.15 -7.42
N ASP A 8 -44.08 -13.71 -7.34
CA ASP A 8 -42.98 -13.39 -8.24
C ASP A 8 -43.06 -14.19 -9.55
N LEU A 9 -43.90 -13.73 -10.47
CA LEU A 9 -44.13 -14.38 -11.78
C LEU A 9 -42.96 -14.22 -12.76
N PHE A 10 -42.20 -13.12 -12.63
CA PHE A 10 -41.15 -12.75 -13.58
C PHE A 10 -39.73 -12.87 -13.00
N GLY A 11 -39.61 -13.28 -11.73
CA GLY A 11 -38.34 -13.53 -11.06
C GLY A 11 -37.66 -12.29 -10.48
N ALA A 12 -38.40 -11.20 -10.29
CA ALA A 12 -37.91 -9.92 -9.77
C ALA A 12 -37.20 -10.07 -8.41
N ILE A 13 -37.78 -10.84 -7.48
CA ILE A 13 -37.18 -11.08 -6.16
C ILE A 13 -35.90 -11.90 -6.31
N GLN A 14 -35.87 -12.87 -7.24
CA GLN A 14 -34.64 -13.62 -7.50
C GLN A 14 -33.55 -12.75 -8.15
N ARG A 15 -33.90 -11.81 -9.04
CA ARG A 15 -32.94 -10.84 -9.62
C ARG A 15 -32.40 -9.88 -8.57
N GLU A 16 -33.26 -9.35 -7.71
CA GLU A 16 -32.87 -8.49 -6.59
C GLU A 16 -31.91 -9.22 -5.64
N ARG A 17 -32.23 -10.46 -5.24
CA ARG A 17 -31.33 -11.30 -4.44
C ARG A 17 -29.99 -11.54 -5.15
N LYS A 18 -30.01 -11.82 -6.46
CA LYS A 18 -28.77 -12.04 -7.24
C LYS A 18 -27.89 -10.79 -7.24
N SER A 19 -28.48 -9.61 -7.40
CA SER A 19 -27.76 -8.33 -7.33
C SER A 19 -27.16 -8.08 -5.94
N ALA A 20 -27.93 -8.34 -4.87
CA ALA A 20 -27.46 -8.19 -3.50
C ALA A 20 -26.29 -9.14 -3.17
N VAL A 21 -26.35 -10.39 -3.61
CA VAL A 21 -25.26 -11.38 -3.43
C VAL A 21 -24.00 -10.96 -4.20
N ALA A 22 -24.15 -10.46 -5.43
CA ALA A 22 -23.03 -9.97 -6.23
C ALA A 22 -22.39 -8.73 -5.57
N SER A 23 -23.20 -7.80 -5.06
CA SER A 23 -22.73 -6.61 -4.33
C SER A 23 -21.97 -6.98 -3.05
N LEU A 24 -22.43 -7.99 -2.30
CA LEU A 24 -21.70 -8.51 -1.13
C LEU A 24 -20.34 -9.11 -1.53
N THR A 25 -20.31 -9.82 -2.66
CA THR A 25 -19.05 -10.37 -3.20
C THR A 25 -18.07 -9.26 -3.59
N ALA A 26 -18.58 -8.19 -4.23
CA ALA A 26 -17.77 -7.03 -4.59
C ALA A 26 -17.19 -6.34 -3.35
N ALA A 27 -18.01 -6.06 -2.34
CA ALA A 27 -17.55 -5.42 -1.10
C ALA A 27 -16.48 -6.24 -0.35
N ARG A 28 -16.58 -7.57 -0.36
CA ARG A 28 -15.55 -8.45 0.21
C ARG A 28 -14.23 -8.36 -0.56
N ALA A 29 -14.30 -8.39 -1.88
CA ALA A 29 -13.12 -8.28 -2.73
C ALA A 29 -12.48 -6.87 -2.63
N GLU A 30 -13.27 -5.81 -2.49
CA GLU A 30 -12.76 -4.46 -2.20
C GLU A 30 -12.01 -4.40 -0.86
N ALA A 31 -12.54 -5.01 0.19
CA ALA A 31 -11.86 -5.11 1.48
C ALA A 31 -10.53 -5.88 1.38
N GLU A 32 -10.48 -6.95 0.56
CA GLU A 32 -9.24 -7.69 0.27
C GLU A 32 -8.21 -6.79 -0.47
N THR A 33 -8.65 -5.98 -1.43
CA THR A 33 -7.80 -5.02 -2.15
C THR A 33 -7.20 -3.99 -1.19
N VAL A 34 -8.03 -3.38 -0.34
CA VAL A 34 -7.57 -2.41 0.66
C VAL A 34 -6.60 -3.05 1.64
N ARG A 35 -6.88 -4.27 2.09
CA ARG A 35 -5.97 -5.02 2.98
C ARG A 35 -4.63 -5.30 2.33
N LEU A 36 -4.61 -5.66 1.05
CA LEU A 36 -3.37 -5.90 0.30
C LEU A 36 -2.56 -4.61 0.16
N ALA A 37 -3.21 -3.50 -0.18
CA ALA A 37 -2.56 -2.19 -0.27
C ALA A 37 -1.99 -1.75 1.09
N TRP A 38 -2.75 -1.94 2.18
CA TRP A 38 -2.28 -1.65 3.54
C TRP A 38 -1.06 -2.49 3.93
N LEU A 39 -1.06 -3.80 3.64
CA LEU A 39 0.10 -4.66 3.89
C LEU A 39 1.32 -4.25 3.06
N ALA A 40 1.10 -3.90 1.78
CA ALA A 40 2.18 -3.46 0.91
C ALA A 40 2.84 -2.17 1.41
N GLU A 41 2.03 -1.19 1.81
CA GLU A 41 2.51 0.07 2.40
C GLU A 41 3.28 -0.18 3.69
N LEU A 42 2.73 -1.00 4.61
CA LEU A 42 3.38 -1.34 5.88
C LEU A 42 4.75 -2.01 5.66
N LEU A 43 4.83 -2.94 4.70
CA LEU A 43 6.08 -3.61 4.35
C LEU A 43 7.08 -2.67 3.68
N SER A 44 6.61 -1.75 2.83
CA SER A 44 7.47 -0.73 2.21
C SER A 44 8.07 0.18 3.26
N SER A 45 7.23 0.78 4.12
CA SER A 45 7.70 1.67 5.20
C SER A 45 8.67 0.95 6.14
N TYR A 46 8.43 -0.33 6.46
CA TYR A 46 9.35 -1.13 7.28
C TYR A 46 10.69 -1.37 6.56
N SER A 47 10.64 -1.75 5.28
CA SER A 47 11.84 -1.94 4.46
C SER A 47 12.68 -0.68 4.39
N ASP A 48 12.05 0.46 4.11
CA ASP A 48 12.71 1.75 3.96
C ASP A 48 13.28 2.25 5.30
N ALA A 49 12.56 2.06 6.41
CA ALA A 49 13.11 2.34 7.74
C ALA A 49 14.39 1.52 8.02
N ARG A 50 14.40 0.22 7.69
CA ARG A 50 15.61 -0.61 7.87
C ARG A 50 16.73 -0.21 6.90
N TYR A 51 16.39 0.20 5.69
CA TYR A 51 17.36 0.76 4.75
C TYR A 51 18.02 2.03 5.30
N TYR A 52 17.24 3.02 5.74
CA TYR A 52 17.80 4.27 6.28
C TYR A 52 18.55 4.07 7.59
N GLN A 53 18.16 3.09 8.41
CA GLN A 53 18.92 2.71 9.60
C GLN A 53 20.34 2.23 9.24
N GLU A 54 20.47 1.43 8.19
CA GLU A 54 21.77 0.96 7.69
C GLU A 54 22.57 2.11 7.06
N VAL A 55 21.92 2.95 6.25
CA VAL A 55 22.55 4.14 5.67
C VAL A 55 23.08 5.08 6.76
N LEU A 56 22.34 5.25 7.86
CA LEU A 56 22.78 6.03 9.02
C LEU A 56 24.02 5.43 9.67
N ALA A 57 24.07 4.10 9.85
CA ALA A 57 25.24 3.42 10.39
C ALA A 57 26.48 3.64 9.49
N LEU A 58 26.34 3.37 8.19
CA LEU A 58 27.40 3.56 7.20
C LEU A 58 27.87 5.03 7.11
N THR A 59 26.94 5.97 7.21
CA THR A 59 27.27 7.41 7.19
C THR A 59 28.07 7.80 8.42
N ARG A 60 27.75 7.25 9.61
CA ARG A 60 28.53 7.48 10.83
C ARG A 60 29.94 6.91 10.71
N ASP A 61 30.08 5.72 10.14
CA ASP A 61 31.39 5.11 9.89
C ASP A 61 32.21 5.96 8.91
N THR A 62 31.57 6.44 7.84
CA THR A 62 32.19 7.37 6.88
C THR A 62 32.67 8.65 7.58
N ILE A 63 31.86 9.23 8.47
CA ILE A 63 32.25 10.42 9.24
C ILE A 63 33.46 10.14 10.12
N ASN A 64 33.52 8.96 10.76
CA ASN A 64 34.66 8.57 11.58
C ASN A 64 35.94 8.45 10.75
N THR A 65 35.89 7.77 9.60
CA THR A 65 37.04 7.65 8.68
C THR A 65 37.48 9.01 8.12
N ARG A 66 36.53 9.88 7.77
CA ARG A 66 36.84 11.25 7.30
C ARG A 66 37.46 12.10 8.40
N LYS A 67 37.03 11.93 9.66
CA LYS A 67 37.64 12.60 10.81
C LYS A 67 39.08 12.16 10.99
N GLU A 68 39.35 10.86 10.95
CA GLU A 68 40.72 10.32 11.04
C GLU A 68 41.60 10.85 9.90
N THR A 69 41.06 10.97 8.69
CA THR A 69 41.77 11.60 7.56
C THR A 69 42.15 13.04 7.86
N VAL A 70 41.22 13.85 8.40
CA VAL A 70 41.51 15.23 8.80
C VAL A 70 42.61 15.29 9.85
N ASP A 71 42.58 14.40 10.84
CA ASP A 71 43.57 14.35 11.92
C ASP A 71 44.97 13.98 11.38
N ILE A 72 45.05 13.01 10.46
CA ILE A 72 46.31 12.62 9.80
C ILE A 72 46.85 13.76 8.93
N THR A 73 46.03 14.36 8.05
CA THR A 73 46.47 15.45 7.16
C THR A 73 46.92 16.67 7.95
N ARG A 74 46.26 16.96 9.08
CA ARG A 74 46.70 18.03 10.00
C ARG A 74 48.07 17.73 10.59
N GLY A 75 48.31 16.51 11.06
CA GLY A 75 49.63 16.10 11.56
C GLY A 75 50.74 16.21 10.49
N GLN A 76 50.42 15.86 9.23
CA GLN A 76 51.35 16.04 8.12
C GLN A 76 51.64 17.52 7.83
N TYR A 77 50.63 18.38 7.90
CA TYR A 77 50.80 19.82 7.72
C TYR A 77 51.70 20.42 8.81
N GLU A 78 51.48 20.05 10.08
CA GLU A 78 52.31 20.47 11.21
C GLU A 78 53.76 19.99 11.08
N ALA A 79 53.98 18.84 10.44
CA ALA A 79 55.31 18.31 10.10
C ALA A 79 55.92 18.90 8.81
N GLY A 80 55.22 19.82 8.11
CA GLY A 80 55.66 20.43 6.86
C GLY A 80 55.56 19.53 5.62
N ALA A 81 54.84 18.41 5.71
CA ALA A 81 54.68 17.40 4.66
C ALA A 81 53.35 17.50 3.89
N ALA A 82 52.45 18.42 4.28
CA ALA A 82 51.18 18.71 3.62
C ALA A 82 50.92 20.22 3.56
N THR A 83 49.90 20.63 2.81
CA THR A 83 49.51 22.04 2.63
C THR A 83 48.23 22.39 3.39
N GLU A 84 48.02 23.68 3.65
CA GLU A 84 46.77 24.17 4.26
C GLU A 84 45.55 23.86 3.38
N TYR A 85 45.73 23.86 2.05
CA TYR A 85 44.71 23.47 1.09
C TYR A 85 44.23 22.02 1.31
N GLU A 86 45.15 21.07 1.48
CA GLU A 86 44.80 19.65 1.71
C GLU A 86 44.04 19.46 3.03
N VAL A 87 44.42 20.22 4.07
CA VAL A 87 43.69 20.23 5.36
C VAL A 87 42.27 20.78 5.16
N ALA A 88 42.10 21.87 4.40
CA ALA A 88 40.80 22.46 4.11
C ALA A 88 39.92 21.51 3.27
N GLU A 89 40.50 20.83 2.29
CA GLU A 89 39.81 19.83 1.46
C GLU A 89 39.30 18.66 2.31
N ALA A 90 40.14 18.10 3.19
CA ALA A 90 39.75 17.02 4.10
C ALA A 90 38.60 17.46 5.04
N GLN A 91 38.65 18.69 5.56
CA GLN A 91 37.60 19.26 6.40
C GLN A 91 36.29 19.48 5.64
N ALA A 92 36.37 19.92 4.38
CA ALA A 92 35.20 20.08 3.51
C ALA A 92 34.51 18.73 3.28
N LEU A 93 35.27 17.66 2.98
CA LEU A 93 34.74 16.31 2.81
C LEU A 93 34.08 15.76 4.09
N LEU A 94 34.68 15.99 5.25
CA LEU A 94 34.08 15.64 6.54
C LEU A 94 32.77 16.39 6.78
N SER A 95 32.72 17.68 6.44
CA SER A 95 31.53 18.52 6.60
C SER A 95 30.39 18.07 5.68
N THR A 96 30.71 17.72 4.43
CA THR A 96 29.75 17.13 3.48
C THR A 96 29.18 15.81 4.00
N ALA A 97 30.01 14.92 4.55
CA ALA A 97 29.54 13.66 5.13
C ALA A 97 28.60 13.91 6.33
N ARG A 98 28.90 14.90 7.19
CA ARG A 98 28.04 15.29 8.31
C ARG A 98 26.71 15.90 7.86
N ALA A 99 26.70 16.63 6.75
CA ALA A 99 25.49 17.28 6.24
C ALA A 99 24.41 16.27 5.79
N ALA A 100 24.79 15.03 5.42
CA ALA A 100 23.86 14.00 4.99
C ALA A 100 23.09 13.34 6.16
N LEU A 101 23.65 13.36 7.37
CA LEU A 101 23.11 12.67 8.56
C LEU A 101 21.66 13.07 8.91
N PRO A 102 21.31 14.37 9.00
CA PRO A 102 19.97 14.80 9.37
C PRO A 102 18.91 14.36 8.36
N GLN A 103 19.25 14.37 7.06
CA GLN A 103 18.33 13.93 6.01
C GLN A 103 17.98 12.45 6.16
N TYR A 104 18.97 11.59 6.39
CA TYR A 104 18.72 10.15 6.59
C TYR A 104 17.99 9.86 7.91
N ALA A 105 18.24 10.64 8.95
CA ALA A 105 17.51 10.52 10.21
C ALA A 105 16.03 10.88 10.03
N ALA A 106 15.73 11.98 9.33
CA ALA A 106 14.36 12.37 9.03
C ALA A 106 13.63 11.33 8.17
N LEU A 107 14.33 10.71 7.20
CA LEU A 107 13.77 9.65 6.36
C LEU A 107 13.49 8.37 7.16
N PHE A 108 14.37 8.01 8.10
CA PHE A 108 14.10 6.93 9.05
C PHE A 108 12.85 7.25 9.89
N ASP A 109 12.79 8.45 10.48
CA ASP A 109 11.69 8.86 11.36
C ASP A 109 10.34 8.89 10.62
N ALA A 110 10.31 9.44 9.40
CA ALA A 110 9.10 9.49 8.57
C ALA A 110 8.52 8.09 8.31
N ASN A 111 9.38 7.12 7.99
CA ASN A 111 8.95 5.74 7.77
C ASN A 111 8.45 5.07 9.05
N VAL A 112 9.07 5.36 10.20
CA VAL A 112 8.59 4.88 11.51
C VAL A 112 7.21 5.46 11.86
N TYR A 113 6.97 6.73 11.54
CA TYR A 113 5.67 7.36 11.74
C TYR A 113 4.58 6.81 10.81
N ALA A 114 4.93 6.48 9.57
CA ALA A 114 4.04 5.77 8.65
C ALA A 114 3.62 4.41 9.22
N ILE A 115 4.58 3.61 9.71
CA ILE A 115 4.31 2.31 10.38
C ILE A 115 3.37 2.50 11.58
N ALA A 116 3.65 3.48 12.43
CA ALA A 116 2.82 3.76 13.61
C ALA A 116 1.37 4.11 13.23
N THR A 117 1.20 4.91 12.17
CA THR A 117 -0.12 5.28 11.63
C THR A 117 -0.86 4.06 11.09
N LEU A 118 -0.16 3.21 10.31
CA LEU A 118 -0.74 1.99 9.72
C LEU A 118 -1.12 0.94 10.76
N LEU A 119 -0.39 0.87 11.86
CA LEU A 119 -0.67 -0.04 12.99
C LEU A 119 -1.65 0.57 14.00
N ASN A 120 -2.03 1.84 13.83
CA ASN A 120 -2.82 2.60 14.80
C ASN A 120 -2.23 2.56 16.23
N GLU A 121 -0.91 2.76 16.32
CA GLU A 121 -0.14 2.72 17.56
C GLU A 121 0.59 4.06 17.79
N PRO A 122 0.90 4.44 19.05
CA PRO A 122 1.65 5.65 19.32
C PRO A 122 3.04 5.62 18.69
N ALA A 123 3.40 6.68 17.95
CA ALA A 123 4.68 6.80 17.26
C ALA A 123 5.90 6.59 18.19
N ALA A 124 5.84 7.09 19.43
CA ALA A 124 6.92 6.92 20.40
C ALA A 124 7.20 5.44 20.73
N ARG A 125 6.16 4.62 20.86
CA ARG A 125 6.28 3.18 21.17
C ARG A 125 6.97 2.44 20.01
N ILE A 126 6.52 2.69 18.78
CA ILE A 126 7.11 2.08 17.58
C ILE A 126 8.54 2.56 17.38
N MET A 127 8.81 3.85 17.59
CA MET A 127 10.16 4.43 17.52
C MET A 127 11.15 3.73 18.45
N THR A 128 10.79 3.56 19.73
CA THR A 128 11.64 2.84 20.70
C THR A 128 11.92 1.40 20.27
N GLN A 129 10.96 0.73 19.63
CA GLN A 129 11.17 -0.63 19.12
C GLN A 129 12.08 -0.64 17.88
N MET A 130 11.86 0.27 16.93
CA MET A 130 12.61 0.34 15.68
C MET A 130 14.08 0.73 15.90
N GLN A 131 14.35 1.63 16.85
CA GLN A 131 15.71 2.06 17.22
C GLN A 131 16.60 0.94 17.77
N LYS A 132 16.03 -0.16 18.28
CA LYS A 132 16.81 -1.33 18.72
C LYS A 132 17.59 -2.00 17.57
N GLY A 133 17.19 -1.74 16.33
CA GLY A 133 17.79 -2.34 15.15
C GLY A 133 17.28 -3.74 14.86
N ALA A 134 17.28 -4.09 13.58
CA ALA A 134 17.08 -5.43 13.06
C ALA A 134 17.67 -5.50 11.65
N ALA A 135 17.88 -6.70 11.12
CA ALA A 135 18.31 -6.87 9.74
C ALA A 135 17.25 -6.35 8.76
N GLN A 136 17.71 -5.98 7.55
CA GLN A 136 16.82 -5.71 6.41
C GLN A 136 16.02 -6.97 6.05
N LEU A 137 14.87 -6.76 5.39
CA LEU A 137 14.06 -7.86 4.88
C LEU A 137 14.88 -8.71 3.89
N PRO A 138 14.83 -10.05 3.98
CA PRO A 138 15.54 -10.91 3.05
C PRO A 138 14.97 -10.75 1.64
N THR A 139 15.86 -10.76 0.64
CA THR A 139 15.44 -10.80 -0.76
C THR A 139 14.88 -12.18 -1.09
N LEU A 140 13.63 -12.23 -1.54
CA LEU A 140 13.01 -13.47 -1.99
C LEU A 140 13.61 -13.90 -3.33
N ARG A 141 14.40 -14.98 -3.33
CA ARG A 141 14.94 -15.58 -4.56
C ARG A 141 14.02 -16.70 -5.05
N GLY A 142 13.78 -16.75 -6.37
CA GLY A 142 13.10 -17.89 -6.99
C GLY A 142 11.57 -17.91 -6.85
N LEU A 143 10.92 -16.74 -6.80
CA LEU A 143 9.46 -16.67 -6.87
C LEU A 143 8.96 -17.30 -8.17
N ARG A 144 8.31 -18.46 -8.05
CA ARG A 144 7.55 -19.06 -9.15
C ARG A 144 6.21 -18.33 -9.23
N SER A 145 6.15 -17.27 -10.03
CA SER A 145 4.86 -16.78 -10.51
C SER A 145 4.24 -17.92 -11.30
N GLY A 146 3.13 -18.49 -10.84
CA GLY A 146 2.47 -19.62 -11.51
C GLY A 146 1.95 -19.24 -12.92
N ILE A 147 0.82 -19.83 -13.33
CA ILE A 147 0.22 -19.49 -14.61
C ILE A 147 -0.34 -18.05 -14.55
N PRO A 148 -0.04 -17.16 -15.52
CA PRO A 148 -0.48 -15.76 -15.48
C PRO A 148 -2.00 -15.58 -15.34
N ALA A 149 -2.80 -16.49 -15.91
CA ALA A 149 -4.25 -16.46 -15.80
C ALA A 149 -4.74 -16.66 -14.36
N ASP A 150 -4.05 -17.48 -13.56
CA ASP A 150 -4.40 -17.70 -12.15
C ASP A 150 -4.03 -16.48 -11.29
N LEU A 151 -3.03 -15.69 -11.71
CA LEU A 151 -2.72 -14.41 -11.05
C LEU A 151 -3.86 -13.40 -11.19
N LEU A 152 -4.48 -13.31 -12.38
CA LEU A 152 -5.65 -12.43 -12.60
C LEU A 152 -6.86 -12.88 -11.79
N ARG A 153 -7.06 -14.20 -11.62
CA ARG A 153 -8.14 -14.73 -10.78
C ARG A 153 -7.93 -14.48 -9.29
N ASN A 154 -6.67 -14.42 -8.85
CA ASN A 154 -6.32 -14.13 -7.47
C ASN A 154 -6.32 -12.62 -7.15
N ARG A 155 -6.50 -11.76 -8.15
CA ARG A 155 -6.54 -10.30 -7.96
C ARG A 155 -7.88 -9.85 -7.38
N PRO A 156 -7.91 -9.32 -6.15
CA PRO A 156 -9.15 -8.93 -5.50
C PRO A 156 -9.84 -7.74 -6.20
N ASP A 157 -9.07 -6.85 -6.83
CA ASP A 157 -9.60 -5.73 -7.61
C ASP A 157 -10.34 -6.20 -8.87
N VAL A 158 -9.81 -7.21 -9.57
CA VAL A 158 -10.48 -7.85 -10.70
C VAL A 158 -11.76 -8.55 -10.27
N ARG A 159 -11.72 -9.28 -9.14
CA ARG A 159 -12.90 -9.96 -8.57
C ARG A 159 -14.00 -8.97 -8.15
N SER A 160 -13.63 -7.82 -7.60
CA SER A 160 -14.58 -6.73 -7.31
C SER A 160 -15.25 -6.24 -8.58
N ALA A 161 -14.47 -5.93 -9.63
CA ALA A 161 -15.00 -5.44 -10.90
C ALA A 161 -15.96 -6.45 -11.57
N GLU A 162 -15.62 -7.74 -11.55
CA GLU A 162 -16.48 -8.81 -12.06
C GLU A 162 -17.80 -8.91 -11.26
N ALA A 163 -17.72 -8.85 -9.93
CA ALA A 163 -18.89 -8.90 -9.07
C ALA A 163 -19.80 -7.66 -9.23
N ASN A 164 -19.21 -6.48 -9.40
CA ASN A 164 -19.94 -5.24 -9.70
C ASN A 164 -20.65 -5.32 -11.06
N LEU A 165 -19.99 -5.87 -12.08
CA LEU A 165 -20.63 -6.14 -13.38
C LEU A 165 -21.80 -7.11 -13.22
N ALA A 166 -21.63 -8.20 -12.46
CA ALA A 166 -22.69 -9.18 -12.22
C ALA A 166 -23.90 -8.56 -11.48
N ALA A 167 -23.65 -7.66 -10.53
CA ALA A 167 -24.69 -6.92 -9.82
C ALA A 167 -25.47 -6.01 -10.78
N ALA A 168 -24.77 -5.25 -11.63
CA ALA A 168 -25.37 -4.36 -12.61
C ALA A 168 -26.23 -5.14 -13.62
N VAL A 169 -25.74 -6.28 -14.12
CA VAL A 169 -26.51 -7.16 -15.02
C VAL A 169 -27.79 -7.65 -14.34
N ALA A 170 -27.73 -8.02 -13.06
CA ALA A 170 -28.93 -8.42 -12.31
C ALA A 170 -29.95 -7.29 -12.16
N VAL A 171 -29.50 -6.04 -11.97
CA VAL A 171 -30.37 -4.85 -11.94
C VAL A 171 -31.01 -4.61 -13.31
N THR A 172 -30.26 -4.69 -14.42
CA THR A 172 -30.83 -4.52 -15.76
C THR A 172 -31.87 -5.60 -16.10
N ALA A 173 -31.69 -6.81 -15.58
CA ALA A 173 -32.70 -7.86 -15.71
C ALA A 173 -33.96 -7.53 -14.91
N LEU A 174 -33.81 -7.08 -13.66
CA LEU A 174 -34.92 -6.61 -12.82
C LEU A 174 -35.73 -5.48 -13.48
N THR A 175 -35.07 -4.49 -14.08
CA THR A 175 -35.76 -3.41 -14.79
C THR A 175 -36.53 -3.93 -16.00
N SER A 176 -35.99 -4.90 -16.74
CA SER A 176 -36.71 -5.53 -17.84
C SER A 176 -37.92 -6.36 -17.38
N ASP A 177 -37.80 -7.06 -16.24
CA ASP A 177 -38.85 -7.91 -15.69
C ASP A 177 -39.99 -7.07 -15.09
N THR A 178 -39.66 -5.95 -14.44
CA THR A 178 -40.65 -4.98 -13.93
C THR A 178 -41.41 -4.27 -15.05
N LEU A 179 -40.75 -3.92 -16.17
CA LEU A 179 -41.44 -3.40 -17.36
C LEU A 179 -42.43 -4.43 -17.92
N ARG A 180 -42.07 -5.71 -17.99
CA ARG A 180 -42.99 -6.79 -18.41
C ARG A 180 -44.16 -6.97 -17.46
N ALA A 181 -43.92 -6.93 -16.14
CA ALA A 181 -44.96 -7.03 -15.13
C ALA A 181 -45.93 -5.82 -15.14
N GLY A 182 -45.43 -4.63 -15.45
CA GLY A 182 -46.20 -3.39 -15.61
C GLY A 182 -47.09 -3.36 -16.85
N ILE A 183 -46.88 -4.25 -17.83
CA ILE A 183 -47.70 -4.40 -19.06
C ILE A 183 -48.91 -5.36 -18.82
N SER A 184 -49.36 -5.54 -17.56
CA SER A 184 -50.60 -6.29 -17.29
C SER A 184 -51.85 -5.66 -17.96
N PRO A 185 -52.87 -6.47 -18.32
CA PRO A 185 -53.53 -6.53 -19.63
C PRO A 185 -54.50 -5.39 -20.01
N VAL A 186 -54.48 -4.26 -19.32
CA VAL A 186 -55.40 -3.14 -19.59
C VAL A 186 -55.23 -2.62 -21.03
N LEU A 187 -54.01 -2.63 -21.57
CA LEU A 187 -53.75 -2.19 -22.95
C LEU A 187 -54.09 -3.23 -24.03
N LEU A 188 -54.31 -4.51 -23.68
CA LEU A 188 -54.71 -5.52 -24.67
C LEU A 188 -56.24 -5.59 -24.85
N ALA A 189 -57.02 -5.00 -23.95
CA ALA A 189 -58.47 -4.90 -24.06
C ALA A 189 -58.94 -3.73 -24.96
N GLU A 190 -58.11 -2.70 -25.16
CA GLU A 190 -58.45 -1.54 -26.01
C GLU A 190 -58.05 -1.69 -27.49
N MET A 191 -57.38 -2.79 -27.88
CA MET A 191 -57.08 -3.09 -29.30
C MET A 191 -58.12 -3.99 -29.98
N HIS A 192 -59.19 -4.37 -29.28
CA HIS A 192 -60.29 -5.21 -29.80
C HIS A 192 -61.69 -4.61 -29.55
N ALA A 193 -61.81 -3.27 -29.52
CA ALA A 193 -63.08 -2.54 -29.61
C ALA A 193 -63.04 -1.61 -30.83
#